data_AF-A0A959RHS9-F1
#
_entry.id   AF-A0A959RHS9-F1
#
_cell.length_a   1.000
_cell.length_b   1.000
_cell.length_c   1.000
_cell.angle_alpha   90.00
_cell.angle_beta   90.00
_cell.angle_gamma   90.00
#
_symmetry.space_group_name_H-M   'P 1'
#
loop_
_entity.id
_entity.type
_entity.pdbx_description
1 polymer ?
#
loop_
_entity_poly.entity_id
_entity_poly.type
_entity_poly.pdbx_seq_one_letter_code
_entity_poly.pdbx_strand_id
1 'polypeptide(L)'
;MFDKNVLHLLTILEAVEKINIYTIDLHNADIFYEINDQLNFNASINLLIAIGESSKKIDEDLRTNYKVVNWNEVIGLRNILSHNYIGIDYAIIWDVIQNYLPKVKESCIEMIYHLINTKQLKNNLVKVLENKYYSHLRYLIDLINNKEI
;
A
#
# COMPACT_ATOMS: atom_id res chain seq x y z
N MET A 1 20.26 -1.37 -10.74
CA MET A 1 18.94 -0.85 -10.30
C MET A 1 18.14 -2.04 -9.79
N PHE A 2 17.52 -1.95 -8.61
CA PHE A 2 16.69 -3.03 -8.08
C PHE A 2 15.39 -3.16 -8.89
N ASP A 3 14.67 -4.28 -8.76
CA ASP A 3 13.47 -4.55 -9.57
C ASP A 3 12.41 -3.47 -9.37
N LYS A 4 12.00 -2.83 -10.49
CA LYS A 4 11.02 -1.73 -10.51
C LYS A 4 9.70 -2.12 -9.84
N ASN A 5 9.17 -3.30 -10.13
CA ASN A 5 7.88 -3.72 -9.58
C ASN A 5 8.00 -3.89 -8.07
N VAL A 6 9.09 -4.50 -7.60
CA VAL A 6 9.34 -4.64 -6.15
C VAL A 6 9.40 -3.28 -5.47
N LEU A 7 10.09 -2.29 -6.05
CA LEU A 7 10.16 -0.93 -5.48
C LEU A 7 8.77 -0.26 -5.36
N HIS A 8 7.91 -0.42 -6.37
CA HIS A 8 6.54 0.11 -6.30
C HIS A 8 5.66 -0.64 -5.30
N LEU A 9 5.81 -1.96 -5.21
CA LEU A 9 5.10 -2.78 -4.22
C LEU A 9 5.49 -2.39 -2.79
N LEU A 10 6.79 -2.20 -2.53
CA LEU A 10 7.25 -1.71 -1.23
C LEU A 10 6.74 -0.31 -0.93
N THR A 11 6.64 0.57 -1.93
CA THR A 11 6.08 1.92 -1.76
C THR A 11 4.61 1.85 -1.33
N ILE A 12 3.82 0.97 -1.97
CA ILE A 12 2.42 0.73 -1.62
C ILE A 12 2.31 0.21 -0.19
N LEU A 13 3.08 -0.82 0.16
CA LEU A 13 3.03 -1.41 1.50
C LEU A 13 3.42 -0.40 2.59
N GLU A 14 4.47 0.38 2.37
CA GLU A 14 4.91 1.41 3.32
C GLU A 14 3.83 2.48 3.53
N ALA A 15 3.11 2.85 2.47
CA ALA A 15 1.97 3.76 2.57
C ALA A 15 0.79 3.12 3.33
N VAL A 16 0.49 1.84 3.08
CA VAL A 16 -0.56 1.10 3.81
C VAL A 16 -0.24 1.03 5.31
N GLU A 17 1.00 0.69 5.70
CA GLU A 17 1.33 0.60 7.13
C GLU A 17 1.24 1.95 7.83
N LYS A 18 1.62 3.05 7.15
CA LYS A 18 1.45 4.40 7.70
C LYS A 18 -0.02 4.77 7.89
N ILE A 19 -0.87 4.46 6.91
CA ILE A 19 -2.32 4.65 7.05
C ILE A 19 -2.82 3.86 8.26
N ASN A 20 -2.44 2.59 8.39
CA ASN A 20 -2.81 1.76 9.54
C ASN A 20 -2.39 2.41 10.87
N ILE A 21 -1.18 2.95 10.96
CA ILE A 21 -0.71 3.67 12.15
C ILE A 21 -1.58 4.90 12.45
N TYR A 22 -2.00 5.64 11.43
CA TYR A 22 -2.86 6.82 11.60
C TYR A 22 -4.29 6.48 12.00
N THR A 23 -4.72 5.23 11.77
CA THR A 23 -6.09 4.79 12.03
C THR A 23 -6.24 3.73 13.11
N ILE A 24 -5.14 3.26 13.71
CA ILE A 24 -5.13 2.06 14.59
C ILE A 24 -6.08 2.18 15.78
N ASP A 25 -6.14 3.35 16.41
CA ASP A 25 -6.97 3.61 17.59
C ASP A 25 -8.29 4.32 17.25
N LEU A 26 -8.64 4.40 15.96
CA LEU A 26 -9.85 5.09 15.50
C LEU A 26 -10.94 4.06 15.20
N HIS A 27 -12.16 4.35 15.64
CA HIS A 27 -13.26 3.36 15.60
C HIS A 27 -14.34 3.68 14.57
N ASN A 28 -14.36 4.88 13.99
CA ASN A 28 -15.34 5.27 12.99
C ASN A 28 -14.83 6.41 12.09
N ALA A 29 -15.58 6.67 11.04
CA ALA A 29 -15.26 7.67 10.01
C ALA A 29 -15.27 9.11 10.54
N ASP A 30 -16.20 9.46 11.45
CA ASP A 30 -16.31 10.82 12.00
C ASP A 30 -15.08 11.18 12.84
N ILE A 31 -14.67 10.29 13.75
CA ILE A 31 -13.45 10.47 14.55
C ILE A 31 -12.22 10.55 13.63
N PHE A 32 -12.15 9.70 12.62
CA PHE A 32 -11.06 9.73 11.64
C PHE A 32 -10.98 11.06 10.90
N TYR A 33 -12.12 11.65 10.55
CA TYR A 33 -12.20 12.93 9.87
C TYR A 33 -11.81 14.10 10.79
N GLU A 34 -12.29 14.12 12.04
CA GLU A 34 -12.19 15.30 12.91
C GLU A 34 -10.89 15.37 13.73
N ILE A 35 -10.25 14.24 14.03
CA ILE A 35 -9.10 14.20 14.95
C ILE A 35 -7.90 14.99 14.43
N ASN A 36 -7.17 15.64 15.36
CA ASN A 36 -5.94 16.39 15.08
C ASN A 36 -6.09 17.43 13.96
N ASP A 37 -7.21 18.16 13.93
CA ASP A 37 -7.54 19.09 12.84
C ASP A 37 -7.41 18.42 11.46
N GLN A 38 -7.97 17.22 11.35
CA GLN A 38 -7.97 16.37 10.15
C GLN A 38 -6.58 15.92 9.67
N LEU A 39 -5.53 16.02 10.51
CA LEU A 39 -4.17 15.62 10.14
C LEU A 39 -4.12 14.17 9.63
N ASN A 40 -4.76 13.25 10.35
CA ASN A 40 -4.74 11.82 10.01
C ASN A 40 -5.50 11.55 8.70
N PHE A 41 -6.64 12.20 8.52
CA PHE A 41 -7.40 12.16 7.28
C PHE A 41 -6.57 12.66 6.09
N ASN A 42 -6.03 13.88 6.19
CA ASN A 42 -5.25 14.50 5.13
C ASN A 42 -3.97 13.71 4.81
N ALA A 43 -3.29 13.16 5.81
CA ALA A 43 -2.13 12.30 5.61
C ALA A 43 -2.51 11.01 4.87
N SER A 44 -3.61 10.36 5.26
CA SER A 44 -4.11 9.14 4.60
C SER A 44 -4.52 9.39 3.15
N ILE A 45 -5.16 10.53 2.83
CA ILE A 45 -5.50 10.91 1.45
C ILE A 45 -4.24 10.98 0.58
N ASN A 46 -3.18 11.63 1.06
CA ASN A 46 -1.91 11.73 0.33
C ASN A 46 -1.26 10.35 0.11
N LEU A 47 -1.34 9.47 1.10
CA LEU A 47 -0.82 8.10 0.99
C LEU A 47 -1.65 7.25 0.03
N LEU A 48 -2.98 7.39 0.00
CA LEU A 48 -3.86 6.74 -0.98
C LEU A 48 -3.54 7.19 -2.42
N ILE A 49 -3.24 8.47 -2.62
CA ILE A 49 -2.77 8.99 -3.91
C ILE A 49 -1.44 8.31 -4.31
N ALA A 50 -0.50 8.18 -3.37
CA ALA A 50 0.78 7.51 -3.61
C ALA A 50 0.62 6.02 -3.95
N ILE A 51 -0.36 5.35 -3.31
CA ILE A 51 -0.72 3.96 -3.60
C ILE A 51 -1.23 3.83 -5.04
N GLY A 52 -2.16 4.68 -5.47
CA GLY A 52 -2.68 4.66 -6.85
C GLY A 52 -1.61 4.97 -7.90
N GLU A 53 -0.73 5.94 -7.63
CA GLU A 53 0.38 6.31 -8.51
C GLU A 53 1.40 5.16 -8.66
N SER A 54 1.75 4.50 -7.55
CA SER A 54 2.65 3.35 -7.58
C SER A 54 2.00 2.14 -8.25
N SER A 55 0.70 1.92 -8.03
CA SER A 55 -0.07 0.85 -8.66
C SER A 55 -0.05 0.97 -10.19
N LYS A 56 -0.16 2.19 -10.72
CA LYS A 56 -0.07 2.46 -12.17
C LYS A 56 1.29 2.09 -12.76
N LYS A 57 2.36 2.16 -11.96
CA LYS A 57 3.74 1.89 -12.42
C LYS A 57 4.09 0.41 -12.38
N ILE A 58 3.31 -0.43 -11.69
CA ILE A 58 3.48 -1.88 -11.72
C ILE A 58 3.09 -2.40 -13.10
N ASP A 59 3.93 -3.27 -13.66
CA ASP A 59 3.71 -3.87 -14.98
C ASP A 59 2.33 -4.55 -15.05
N GLU A 60 1.64 -4.38 -16.18
CA GLU A 60 0.25 -4.81 -16.36
C GLU A 60 0.10 -6.33 -16.24
N ASP A 61 1.03 -7.10 -16.80
CA ASP A 61 1.05 -8.56 -16.70
C ASP A 61 1.11 -9.03 -15.23
N LEU A 62 1.81 -8.30 -14.37
CA LEU A 62 1.83 -8.63 -12.95
C LEU A 62 0.47 -8.33 -12.30
N ARG A 63 -0.12 -7.17 -12.56
CA ARG A 63 -1.43 -6.80 -11.99
C ARG A 63 -2.56 -7.73 -12.45
N THR A 64 -2.56 -8.12 -13.72
CA THR A 64 -3.60 -8.98 -14.31
C THR A 64 -3.59 -10.41 -13.77
N ASN A 65 -2.47 -10.88 -13.24
CA ASN A 65 -2.35 -12.18 -12.59
C ASN A 65 -2.90 -12.21 -11.14
N TYR A 66 -3.15 -11.05 -10.52
CA TYR A 66 -3.64 -10.95 -9.14
C TYR A 66 -4.97 -10.18 -9.10
N LYS A 67 -6.06 -10.89 -9.38
CA LYS A 67 -7.40 -10.32 -9.58
C LYS A 67 -8.24 -10.15 -8.30
N VAL A 68 -7.70 -10.52 -7.14
CA VAL A 68 -8.37 -10.28 -5.83
C VAL A 68 -8.61 -8.78 -5.62
N VAL A 69 -7.74 -7.95 -6.19
CA VAL A 69 -7.82 -6.49 -6.17
C VAL A 69 -8.17 -5.99 -7.56
N ASN A 70 -9.17 -5.09 -7.65
CA ASN A 70 -9.40 -4.34 -8.87
C ASN A 70 -8.38 -3.20 -8.96
N TRP A 71 -7.25 -3.46 -9.64
CA TRP A 71 -6.18 -2.49 -9.78
C TRP A 71 -6.58 -1.22 -10.54
N ASN A 72 -7.58 -1.31 -11.42
CA ASN A 72 -8.08 -0.13 -12.13
C ASN A 72 -8.83 0.82 -11.18
N GLU A 73 -9.55 0.29 -10.20
CA GLU A 73 -10.17 1.11 -9.14
C GLU A 73 -9.12 1.74 -8.23
N VAL A 74 -8.05 1.00 -7.88
CA VAL A 74 -6.94 1.55 -7.06
C VAL A 74 -6.26 2.71 -7.78
N ILE A 75 -6.02 2.58 -9.08
CA ILE A 75 -5.44 3.64 -9.91
C ILE A 75 -6.44 4.80 -10.09
N GLY A 76 -7.72 4.48 -10.27
CA GLY A 76 -8.80 5.46 -10.42
C GLY A 76 -8.98 6.33 -9.18
N LEU A 77 -8.84 5.74 -7.98
CA LEU A 77 -8.94 6.45 -6.70
C LEU A 77 -8.00 7.65 -6.65
N ARG A 78 -6.76 7.51 -7.12
CA ARG A 78 -5.79 8.64 -7.19
C ARG A 78 -6.36 9.84 -7.95
N ASN A 79 -7.07 9.63 -9.05
CA ASN A 79 -7.63 10.75 -9.83
C ASN A 79 -8.78 11.45 -9.10
N ILE A 80 -9.63 10.70 -8.40
CA ILE A 80 -10.71 11.24 -7.58
C ILE A 80 -10.10 12.10 -6.46
N LEU A 81 -9.13 11.56 -5.73
CA LEU A 81 -8.51 12.22 -4.59
C LEU A 81 -7.65 13.42 -4.97
N SER A 82 -6.98 13.40 -6.14
CA SER A 82 -6.08 14.49 -6.55
C SER A 82 -6.80 15.68 -7.20
N HIS A 83 -8.02 15.51 -7.69
CA HIS A 83 -8.74 16.54 -8.44
C HIS A 83 -10.02 17.03 -7.74
N ASN A 84 -10.65 16.20 -6.91
CA ASN A 84 -11.93 16.53 -6.26
C ASN A 84 -11.75 16.73 -4.75
N TYR A 85 -10.81 17.58 -4.32
CA TYR A 85 -10.60 17.89 -2.89
C TYR A 85 -11.86 18.44 -2.21
N ILE A 86 -12.78 19.03 -2.97
CA ILE A 86 -14.08 19.50 -2.48
C ILE A 86 -15.08 18.34 -2.56
N GLY A 87 -15.66 17.96 -1.43
CA GLY A 87 -16.74 16.96 -1.37
C GLY A 87 -16.27 15.50 -1.35
N ILE A 88 -15.03 15.22 -0.95
CA ILE A 88 -14.61 13.85 -0.63
C ILE A 88 -15.42 13.36 0.57
N ASP A 89 -16.19 12.31 0.38
CA ASP A 89 -16.92 11.64 1.45
C ASP A 89 -15.94 10.85 2.32
N TYR A 90 -15.70 11.34 3.54
CA TYR A 90 -14.76 10.73 4.47
C TYR A 90 -15.22 9.33 4.94
N ALA A 91 -16.51 9.02 4.89
CA ALA A 91 -17.02 7.68 5.19
C ALA A 91 -16.62 6.67 4.12
N ILE A 92 -16.59 7.08 2.85
CA ILE A 92 -16.08 6.23 1.76
C ILE A 92 -14.57 5.99 1.93
N ILE A 93 -13.81 7.02 2.31
CA ILE A 93 -12.36 6.87 2.55
C ILE A 93 -12.10 5.92 3.72
N TRP A 94 -12.87 6.05 4.79
CA TRP A 94 -12.81 5.13 5.91
C TRP A 94 -13.09 3.68 5.47
N ASP A 95 -14.13 3.45 4.67
CA ASP A 95 -14.44 2.12 4.12
C ASP A 95 -13.30 1.55 3.26
N VAL A 96 -12.71 2.37 2.38
CA VAL A 96 -11.54 1.98 1.58
C VAL A 96 -10.38 1.55 2.48
N ILE A 97 -10.12 2.31 3.55
CA ILE A 97 -9.03 2.00 4.49
C ILE A 97 -9.31 0.68 5.23
N GLN A 98 -10.51 0.48 5.75
CA GLN A 98 -10.82 -0.67 6.59
C GLN A 98 -11.04 -1.96 5.80
N ASN A 99 -11.70 -1.87 4.63
CA ASN A 99 -12.21 -3.05 3.92
C ASN A 99 -11.47 -3.37 2.62
N TYR A 100 -10.75 -2.40 2.04
CA TYR A 100 -10.10 -2.57 0.74
C TYR A 100 -8.57 -2.58 0.82
N LEU A 101 -7.95 -1.70 1.61
CA LEU A 101 -6.49 -1.68 1.79
C LEU A 101 -5.89 -3.00 2.30
N PRO A 102 -6.55 -3.78 3.20
CA PRO A 102 -6.03 -5.08 3.60
C PRO A 102 -5.82 -6.04 2.41
N LYS A 103 -6.75 -6.04 1.45
CA LYS A 103 -6.66 -6.88 0.23
C LYS A 103 -5.52 -6.42 -0.69
N VAL A 104 -5.32 -5.10 -0.78
CA VAL A 104 -4.18 -4.51 -1.52
C VAL A 104 -2.86 -4.95 -0.89
N LYS A 105 -2.75 -4.87 0.44
CA LYS A 105 -1.56 -5.32 1.18
C LYS A 105 -1.27 -6.80 0.94
N GLU A 106 -2.25 -7.67 1.09
CA GLU A 106 -2.11 -9.10 0.85
C GLU A 106 -1.63 -9.39 -0.58
N SER A 107 -2.29 -8.79 -1.59
CA SER A 107 -1.89 -8.96 -2.99
C SER A 107 -0.47 -8.46 -3.26
N CYS A 108 -0.05 -7.34 -2.67
CA CYS A 108 1.30 -6.83 -2.81
C CYS A 108 2.34 -7.78 -2.21
N ILE A 109 2.05 -8.38 -1.05
CA ILE A 109 2.94 -9.36 -0.40
C ILE A 109 3.08 -10.60 -1.28
N GLU A 110 1.99 -11.12 -1.84
CA GLU A 110 2.03 -12.28 -2.75
C GLU A 110 2.84 -11.98 -4.02
N MET A 111 2.62 -10.81 -4.63
CA MET A 111 3.41 -10.36 -5.79
C MET A 111 4.90 -10.29 -5.47
N ILE A 112 5.27 -9.75 -4.30
CA ILE A 112 6.66 -9.70 -3.85
C ILE A 112 7.23 -11.12 -3.74
N TYR A 113 6.53 -12.06 -3.12
CA TYR A 113 6.98 -13.45 -3.03
C TYR A 113 7.21 -14.09 -4.39
N HIS A 114 6.26 -13.92 -5.32
CA HIS A 114 6.39 -14.42 -6.68
C HIS A 114 7.64 -13.85 -7.37
N LEU A 115 7.87 -12.54 -7.26
CA LEU A 115 9.03 -11.89 -7.87
C LEU A 115 10.35 -12.31 -7.23
N ILE A 116 10.40 -12.49 -5.90
CA ILE A 116 11.60 -12.97 -5.21
C ILE A 116 12.00 -14.35 -5.71
N ASN A 117 11.02 -15.25 -5.87
CA ASN A 117 11.25 -16.63 -6.27
C ASN A 117 11.65 -16.73 -7.74
N THR A 118 10.93 -16.03 -8.62
CA THR A 118 11.18 -16.09 -10.07
C THR A 118 12.49 -15.39 -10.46
N LYS A 119 12.87 -14.32 -9.77
CA LYS A 119 14.04 -13.50 -10.10
C LYS A 119 15.22 -13.67 -9.12
N GLN A 120 15.12 -14.60 -8.17
CA GLN A 120 16.13 -14.87 -7.14
C GLN A 120 16.59 -13.62 -6.37
N LEU A 121 15.64 -12.74 -6.00
CA LEU A 121 15.94 -11.42 -5.43
C LEU A 121 16.07 -11.39 -3.89
N LYS A 122 15.94 -12.53 -3.20
CA LYS A 122 15.80 -12.62 -1.73
C LYS A 122 16.85 -11.80 -0.97
N ASN A 123 18.14 -12.09 -1.21
CA ASN A 123 19.24 -11.45 -0.48
C ASN A 123 19.32 -9.94 -0.74
N ASN A 124 19.01 -9.50 -1.97
CA ASN A 124 19.03 -8.08 -2.32
C ASN A 124 17.84 -7.35 -1.70
N LEU A 125 16.66 -7.99 -1.63
CA LEU A 125 15.49 -7.41 -0.99
C LEU A 125 15.69 -7.22 0.52
N VAL A 126 16.27 -8.21 1.22
CA VAL A 126 16.55 -8.08 2.66
C VAL A 126 17.42 -6.85 2.93
N LYS A 127 18.49 -6.66 2.15
CA LYS A 127 19.34 -5.46 2.25
C LYS A 127 18.59 -4.15 1.97
N VAL A 128 17.63 -4.17 1.02
CA VAL A 128 16.79 -3.00 0.74
C VAL A 128 15.90 -2.67 1.95
N LEU A 129 15.31 -3.69 2.59
CA LEU A 129 14.41 -3.53 3.75
C LEU A 129 15.14 -3.07 5.04
N GLU A 130 16.46 -3.20 5.12
CA GLU A 130 17.26 -2.62 6.20
C GLU A 130 17.33 -1.09 6.14
N ASN A 131 17.02 -0.49 4.99
CA ASN A 131 16.98 0.96 4.84
C ASN A 131 15.87 1.58 5.70
N LYS A 132 16.17 2.69 6.40
CA LYS A 132 15.22 3.43 7.25
C LYS A 132 13.90 3.81 6.53
N TYR A 133 13.94 3.96 5.21
CA TYR A 133 12.75 4.27 4.40
C TYR A 133 11.68 3.18 4.47
N TYR A 134 12.05 1.91 4.67
CA TYR A 134 11.13 0.77 4.76
C TYR A 134 10.99 0.24 6.18
N SER A 135 11.14 1.13 7.18
CA SER A 135 11.14 0.73 8.60
C SER A 135 9.85 0.03 9.04
N HIS A 136 8.70 0.36 8.44
CA HIS A 136 7.42 -0.30 8.73
C HIS A 136 7.27 -1.67 8.06
N LEU A 137 8.16 -2.01 7.12
CA LEU A 137 8.14 -3.26 6.37
C LEU A 137 9.15 -4.29 6.88
N ARG A 138 9.78 -4.06 8.04
CA ARG A 138 10.76 -5.00 8.61
C ARG A 138 10.19 -6.39 8.86
N TYR A 139 8.89 -6.50 9.13
CA TYR A 139 8.20 -7.79 9.26
C TYR A 139 8.28 -8.64 7.97
N LEU A 140 8.49 -8.02 6.80
CA LEU A 140 8.72 -8.74 5.56
C LEU A 140 10.01 -9.55 5.60
N ILE A 141 11.04 -9.12 6.34
CA ILE A 141 12.31 -9.86 6.46
C ILE A 141 12.05 -11.23 7.09
N ASP A 142 11.30 -11.26 8.20
CA ASP A 142 10.94 -12.50 8.89
C ASP A 142 10.05 -13.36 7.99
N LEU A 143 9.05 -12.76 7.35
CA LEU A 143 8.17 -13.43 6.40
C LEU A 143 8.90 -14.05 5.19
N ILE A 144 9.95 -13.39 4.69
CA ILE A 144 10.79 -13.87 3.58
C ILE A 144 11.74 -14.99 4.04
N ASN A 145 12.16 -14.97 5.31
CA ASN A 145 13.04 -15.97 5.88
C ASN A 145 12.30 -17.24 6.34
N ASN A 146 11.07 -17.09 6.87
CA ASN A 146 10.29 -18.16 7.48
C ASN A 146 9.40 -18.95 6.51
N LYS A 147 9.06 -18.39 5.33
CA LYS A 147 8.54 -19.25 4.25
C LYS A 147 9.72 -20.08 3.76
N GLU A 148 9.79 -21.33 4.19
CA GLU A 148 10.54 -22.36 3.48
C GLU A 148 10.06 -22.34 2.02
N ILE A 149 10.98 -22.06 1.10
CA ILE A 149 10.76 -22.04 -0.36
C ILE A 149 11.21 -23.38 -0.90
#